data_AF-A0A9W9Z5L9-F1
#
_entry.id   AF-A0A9W9Z5L9-F1
#
_cell.length_a   1.000
_cell.length_b   1.000
_cell.length_c   1.000
_cell.angle_alpha   90.00
_cell.angle_beta   90.00
_cell.angle_gamma   90.00
#
_symmetry.space_group_name_H-M   'P 1'
#
loop_
_entity.id
_entity.type
_entity.pdbx_description
1 polymer ?
#
loop_
_entity_poly.entity_id
_entity_poly.type
_entity_poly.pdbx_seq_one_letter_code
_entity_poly.pdbx_strand_id
1 'polypeptide(L)'
;MVISKRLQSRFNLINMTFPQESQIKRIFGTMINQKLQDFEEDVKALGDLMTQATIDIYNAIIAKMLPTPTKIHYLFNLRDISRVFQGLLRANKDFHDTKTAISRLWVHECFRVFSDRLVDAG
;
A
#
# COMPACT_ATOMS: atom_id res chain seq x y z
N MET A 1 -2.33 -4.21 -27.36
CA MET A 1 -1.08 -4.30 -28.14
C MET A 1 -0.71 -5.78 -28.27
N VAL A 2 -0.75 -6.34 -29.48
CA VAL A 2 -0.50 -7.77 -29.69
C VAL A 2 0.99 -7.97 -30.00
N ILE A 3 1.68 -8.75 -29.18
CA ILE A 3 3.10 -9.09 -29.40
C ILE A 3 3.17 -10.21 -30.46
N SER A 4 4.08 -10.11 -31.44
CA SER A 4 4.18 -11.12 -32.51
C SER A 4 4.53 -12.51 -31.99
N LYS A 5 3.93 -13.56 -32.59
CA LYS A 5 4.22 -14.96 -32.23
C LYS A 5 5.70 -15.32 -32.40
N ARG A 6 6.38 -14.72 -33.39
CA ARG A 6 7.84 -14.91 -33.64
C ARG A 6 8.70 -14.41 -32.49
N LEU A 7 8.27 -13.33 -31.84
CA LEU A 7 8.98 -12.81 -30.67
C LEU A 7 8.62 -13.65 -29.43
N GLN A 8 7.34 -13.99 -29.24
CA GLN A 8 6.91 -14.82 -28.10
C GLN A 8 7.59 -16.19 -28.07
N SER A 9 7.85 -16.82 -29.21
CA SER A 9 8.55 -18.12 -29.26
C SER A 9 10.01 -18.07 -28.78
N ARG A 10 10.58 -16.88 -28.55
CA ARG A 10 11.93 -16.69 -28.03
C ARG A 10 11.98 -16.45 -26.52
N PHE A 11 10.84 -16.29 -25.86
CA PHE A 11 10.77 -15.94 -24.44
C PHE A 11 9.74 -16.79 -23.70
N ASN A 12 9.96 -16.99 -22.39
CA ASN A 12 8.94 -17.56 -21.52
C ASN A 12 7.98 -16.47 -21.07
N LEU A 13 6.68 -16.71 -21.23
CA LEU A 13 5.64 -15.81 -20.76
C LEU A 13 5.21 -16.22 -19.34
N ILE A 14 5.39 -15.32 -18.37
CA ILE A 14 4.91 -15.51 -17.01
C ILE A 14 3.80 -14.48 -16.77
N ASN A 15 2.59 -14.96 -16.49
CA ASN A 15 1.47 -14.10 -16.13
C ASN A 15 1.42 -13.92 -14.61
N MET A 16 1.51 -12.68 -14.14
CA MET A 16 1.36 -12.33 -12.73
C MET A 16 -0.01 -11.68 -12.52
N THR A 17 -0.90 -12.42 -11.86
CA THR A 17 -2.22 -11.91 -11.46
C THR A 17 -2.11 -11.05 -10.20
N PHE A 18 -3.12 -10.22 -9.94
CA PHE A 18 -3.20 -9.48 -8.70
C PHE A 18 -3.26 -10.46 -7.50
N PRO A 19 -2.46 -10.26 -6.45
CA PRO A 19 -2.44 -11.14 -5.28
C PRO A 19 -3.74 -11.01 -4.49
N GLN A 20 -4.08 -12.09 -3.78
CA GLN A 20 -5.21 -12.06 -2.86
C GLN A 20 -4.91 -11.15 -1.66
N GLU A 21 -5.96 -10.63 -1.03
CA GLU A 21 -5.84 -9.78 0.15
C GLU A 21 -5.02 -10.41 1.28
N SER A 22 -5.20 -11.72 1.51
CA SER A 22 -4.42 -12.49 2.48
C SER A 22 -2.91 -12.46 2.20
N GLN A 23 -2.51 -12.47 0.92
CA GLN A 23 -1.12 -12.37 0.49
C GLN A 23 -0.58 -10.95 0.70
N ILE A 24 -1.39 -9.94 0.39
CA ILE A 24 -1.04 -8.52 0.63
C ILE A 24 -0.81 -8.29 2.12
N LYS A 25 -1.77 -8.72 2.96
CA LYS A 25 -1.67 -8.65 4.42
C LYS A 25 -0.42 -9.36 4.93
N ARG A 26 -0.13 -10.56 4.43
CA ARG A 26 1.08 -11.30 4.82
C ARG A 26 2.36 -10.55 4.47
N ILE A 27 2.48 -10.04 3.23
CA ILE A 27 3.69 -9.35 2.75
C ILE A 27 3.94 -8.09 3.59
N PHE A 28 2.96 -7.19 3.65
CA PHE A 28 3.14 -5.88 4.29
C PHE A 28 3.10 -5.96 5.82
N GLY A 29 2.26 -6.84 6.38
CA GLY A 29 2.22 -7.12 7.82
C GLY A 29 3.55 -7.64 8.34
N THR A 30 4.17 -8.58 7.62
CA THR A 30 5.50 -9.08 8.01
C THR A 30 6.54 -7.97 8.01
N MET A 31 6.56 -7.10 7.00
CA MET A 31 7.53 -6.00 6.92
C MET A 31 7.37 -5.00 8.06
N ILE A 32 6.14 -4.56 8.35
CA ILE A 32 5.93 -3.58 9.42
C ILE A 32 6.15 -4.18 10.79
N ASN A 33 5.71 -5.42 11.04
CA ASN A 33 5.91 -6.08 12.33
C ASN A 33 7.39 -6.32 12.62
N GLN A 34 8.20 -6.60 11.59
CA GLN A 34 9.67 -6.66 11.72
C GLN A 34 10.24 -5.29 12.08
N LYS A 35 9.81 -4.21 11.42
CA LYS A 35 10.27 -2.85 11.73
C LYS A 35 9.94 -2.42 13.16
N LEU A 36 8.76 -2.80 13.65
CA LEU A 36 8.28 -2.40 14.97
C LEU A 36 8.85 -3.24 16.12
N GLN A 37 9.63 -4.30 15.86
CA GLN A 37 10.20 -5.13 16.93
C GLN A 37 11.03 -4.35 17.95
N ASP A 38 11.72 -3.30 17.49
CA ASP A 38 12.58 -2.48 18.35
C ASP A 38 11.82 -1.37 19.09
N PHE A 39 10.51 -1.20 18.84
CA PHE A 39 9.67 -0.15 19.43
C PHE A 39 8.98 -0.63 20.71
N GLU A 40 8.31 0.27 21.43
CA GLU A 40 7.47 -0.05 22.60
C GLU A 40 6.35 -1.05 22.27
N GLU A 41 5.94 -1.86 23.25
CA GLU A 41 4.93 -2.92 23.07
C GLU A 41 3.59 -2.39 22.53
N ASP A 42 3.16 -1.22 23.01
CA ASP A 42 1.94 -0.55 22.54
C ASP A 42 2.00 -0.20 21.05
N VAL A 43 3.20 0.05 20.52
CA VAL A 43 3.44 0.34 19.10
C VAL A 43 3.44 -0.95 18.29
N LYS A 44 4.02 -2.04 18.79
CA LYS A 44 4.03 -3.35 18.10
C LYS A 44 2.62 -3.83 17.77
N ALA A 45 1.68 -3.65 18.70
CA ALA A 45 0.27 -3.99 18.51
C ALA A 45 -0.40 -3.23 17.33
N LEU A 46 0.17 -2.12 16.87
CA LEU A 46 -0.36 -1.36 15.75
C LEU A 46 -0.03 -1.96 14.38
N GLY A 47 1.01 -2.79 14.24
CA GLY A 47 1.50 -3.23 12.93
C GLY A 47 0.42 -3.95 12.09
N ASP A 48 -0.23 -4.94 12.68
CA ASP A 48 -1.33 -5.68 12.03
C ASP A 48 -2.57 -4.80 11.80
N LEU A 49 -2.88 -3.91 12.76
CA LEU A 49 -4.01 -3.00 12.67
C LEU A 49 -3.83 -2.01 11.51
N MET A 50 -2.66 -1.37 11.40
CA MET A 50 -2.33 -0.46 10.30
C MET A 50 -2.33 -1.18 8.96
N THR A 51 -1.90 -2.45 8.94
CA THR A 51 -1.92 -3.26 7.72
C THR A 51 -3.33 -3.49 7.23
N GLN A 52 -4.23 -3.94 8.11
CA GLN A 52 -5.63 -4.12 7.74
C GLN A 52 -6.26 -2.79 7.33
N ALA A 53 -6.08 -1.73 8.12
CA ALA A 53 -6.65 -0.42 7.83
C ALA A 53 -6.16 0.16 6.48
N THR A 54 -4.90 -0.06 6.10
CA THR A 54 -4.36 0.37 4.80
C THR A 54 -5.01 -0.39 3.64
N ILE A 55 -5.25 -1.69 3.81
CA ILE A 55 -5.95 -2.53 2.83
C ILE A 55 -7.41 -2.07 2.69
N ASP A 56 -8.09 -1.81 3.81
CA ASP A 56 -9.48 -1.35 3.81
C ASP A 56 -9.62 0.02 3.11
N ILE A 57 -8.70 0.96 3.39
CA ILE A 57 -8.63 2.25 2.69
C ILE A 57 -8.42 2.05 1.19
N TYR A 58 -7.46 1.19 0.81
CA TYR A 58 -7.21 0.88 -0.60
C TYR A 58 -8.46 0.31 -1.28
N ASN A 59 -9.11 -0.68 -0.67
CA ASN A 59 -10.34 -1.30 -1.17
C ASN A 59 -11.49 -0.28 -1.32
N ALA A 60 -11.65 0.62 -0.34
CA ALA A 60 -12.64 1.68 -0.41
C ALA A 60 -12.36 2.68 -1.54
N ILE A 61 -11.09 3.04 -1.76
CA ILE A 61 -10.69 3.95 -2.83
C ILE A 61 -10.94 3.32 -4.21
N ILE A 62 -10.52 2.07 -4.44
CA ILE A 62 -10.72 1.41 -5.74
C ILE A 62 -12.21 1.18 -6.05
N ALA A 63 -13.03 0.99 -5.02
CA ALA A 63 -14.48 0.85 -5.19
C ALA A 63 -15.16 2.18 -5.55
N LYS A 64 -14.69 3.30 -4.97
CA LYS A 64 -15.28 4.63 -5.16
C LYS A 64 -14.73 5.36 -6.39
N MET A 65 -13.46 5.17 -6.70
CA MET A 65 -12.75 5.82 -7.82
C MET A 65 -12.55 4.82 -8.96
N LEU A 66 -13.65 4.44 -9.60
CA LEU A 66 -13.60 3.56 -10.76
C LEU A 66 -12.89 4.27 -11.93
N PRO A 67 -11.92 3.62 -12.60
CA PRO A 67 -11.26 4.20 -13.74
C PRO A 67 -12.28 4.45 -14.86
N THR A 68 -12.57 5.72 -15.12
CA THR A 68 -13.31 6.14 -16.31
C THR A 68 -12.32 6.45 -17.44
N PRO A 69 -12.71 6.31 -18.72
CA PRO A 69 -11.84 6.64 -19.86
C PRO A 69 -11.27 8.08 -19.80
N THR A 70 -12.00 8.99 -19.16
CA THR A 70 -11.62 10.39 -18.93
C THR A 70 -10.63 10.56 -17.76
N LYS A 71 -10.51 9.57 -16.85
CA LYS A 71 -9.70 9.64 -15.62
C LYS A 71 -8.86 8.36 -15.42
N ILE A 72 -7.99 8.07 -16.39
CA ILE A 72 -7.02 6.95 -16.36
C ILE A 72 -6.03 7.00 -15.18
N HIS A 73 -5.88 8.15 -14.51
CA HIS A 73 -5.01 8.32 -13.35
C HIS A 73 -5.53 7.63 -12.08
N TYR A 74 -6.75 7.09 -12.07
CA TYR A 74 -7.30 6.26 -10.98
C TYR A 74 -6.89 4.78 -11.02
N LEU A 75 -5.86 4.43 -11.78
CA LEU A 75 -5.26 3.09 -11.72
C LEU A 75 -4.48 2.90 -10.41
N PHE A 76 -5.21 2.64 -9.34
CA PHE A 76 -4.63 2.18 -8.08
C PHE A 76 -4.12 0.75 -8.23
N ASN A 77 -2.91 0.51 -7.74
CA ASN A 77 -2.30 -0.81 -7.75
C ASN A 77 -1.43 -1.01 -6.49
N LEU A 78 -0.83 -2.19 -6.32
CA LEU A 78 0.00 -2.53 -5.15
C LEU A 78 1.13 -1.55 -4.86
N ARG A 79 1.57 -0.76 -5.85
CA ARG A 79 2.59 0.27 -5.66
C ARG A 79 2.12 1.35 -4.68
N ASP A 80 0.82 1.64 -4.62
CA ASP A 80 0.27 2.65 -3.72
C ASP A 80 0.38 2.18 -2.26
N ILE A 81 -0.05 0.95 -1.98
CA ILE A 81 0.17 0.31 -0.68
C ILE A 81 1.67 0.29 -0.35
N SER A 82 2.51 -0.09 -1.32
CA SER A 82 3.97 -0.13 -1.13
C SER A 82 4.56 1.22 -0.75
N ARG A 83 4.04 2.33 -1.30
CA ARG A 83 4.51 3.69 -0.95
C ARG A 83 4.15 4.07 0.48
N VAL A 84 2.95 3.73 0.96
CA VAL A 84 2.55 3.94 2.36
C VAL A 84 3.52 3.21 3.30
N PHE A 85 3.75 1.92 3.04
CA PHE A 85 4.65 1.12 3.86
C PHE A 85 6.10 1.57 3.77
N GLN A 86 6.59 2.02 2.61
CA GLN A 86 7.93 2.60 2.49
C GLN A 86 8.12 3.82 3.40
N GLY A 87 7.09 4.65 3.58
CA GLY A 87 7.11 5.75 4.54
C GLY A 87 7.17 5.27 5.98
N LEU A 88 6.30 4.31 6.34
CA LEU A 88 6.27 3.71 7.68
C LEU A 88 7.59 3.03 8.06
N LEU A 89 8.23 2.32 7.12
CA LEU A 89 9.49 1.62 7.35
C LEU A 89 10.66 2.57 7.63
N ARG A 90 10.51 3.86 7.31
CA ARG A 90 11.47 4.93 7.65
C ARG A 90 11.21 5.56 9.02
N ALA A 91 10.22 5.10 9.77
CA ALA A 91 9.99 5.55 11.14
C ALA A 91 11.27 5.37 11.97
N ASN A 92 11.63 6.42 12.71
CA ASN A 92 12.72 6.37 13.68
C ASN A 92 12.11 6.26 15.09
N LYS A 93 12.59 5.26 15.86
CA LYS A 93 12.17 5.00 17.23
C LYS A 93 12.27 6.25 18.10
N ASP A 94 13.36 7.01 18.03
CA ASP A 94 13.61 8.20 18.85
C ASP A 94 12.49 9.25 18.77
N PHE A 95 11.74 9.26 17.67
CA PHE A 95 10.67 10.23 17.41
C PHE A 95 9.27 9.60 17.37
N HIS A 96 9.17 8.28 17.20
CA HIS A 96 7.92 7.58 16.93
C HIS A 96 7.65 6.42 17.89
N ASP A 97 8.24 6.39 19.08
CA ASP A 97 8.05 5.28 20.04
C ASP A 97 6.70 5.28 20.79
N THR A 98 5.71 6.03 20.31
CA THR A 98 4.38 6.09 20.93
C THR A 98 3.31 5.74 19.92
N LYS A 99 2.22 5.13 20.41
CA LYS A 99 1.04 4.79 19.63
C LYS A 99 0.55 5.99 18.79
N THR A 100 0.50 7.17 19.40
CA THR A 100 0.06 8.41 18.77
C THR A 100 1.00 8.86 17.65
N ALA A 101 2.32 8.81 17.87
CA ALA A 101 3.29 9.25 16.88
C ALA A 101 3.29 8.37 15.62
N ILE A 102 3.26 7.04 15.78
CA ILE A 102 3.17 6.11 14.64
C ILE A 102 1.83 6.22 13.92
N SER A 103 0.73 6.35 14.66
CA SER A 103 -0.59 6.54 14.04
C SER A 103 -0.64 7.82 13.21
N ARG A 104 -0.03 8.92 13.68
CA ARG A 104 0.07 10.17 12.92
C ARG A 104 0.93 10.02 11.67
N LEU A 105 2.05 9.30 11.75
CA LEU A 105 2.90 9.00 10.60
C LEU A 105 2.13 8.18 9.56
N TRP A 106 1.40 7.15 9.99
CA TRP A 106 0.56 6.34 9.10
C TRP A 106 -0.48 7.18 8.38
N VAL A 107 -1.24 7.99 9.12
CA VAL A 107 -2.23 8.91 8.53
C VAL A 107 -1.56 9.84 7.51
N HIS A 108 -0.43 10.45 7.86
CA HIS A 108 0.32 11.32 6.96
C HIS A 108 0.72 10.61 5.65
N GLU A 109 1.26 9.39 5.73
CA GLU A 109 1.64 8.62 4.55
C GLU A 109 0.43 8.20 3.70
N CYS A 110 -0.70 7.86 4.33
CA CYS A 110 -1.96 7.62 3.62
C CYS A 110 -2.41 8.86 2.84
N PHE A 111 -2.43 10.04 3.47
CA PHE A 111 -2.77 11.28 2.77
C PHE A 111 -1.80 11.57 1.64
N ARG A 112 -0.48 11.49 1.88
CA ARG A 112 0.53 11.76 0.85
C ARG A 112 0.40 10.82 -0.38
N VAL A 113 -0.01 9.57 -0.18
CA VAL A 113 -0.14 8.61 -1.27
C VAL A 113 -1.47 8.75 -2.01
N PHE A 114 -2.57 8.93 -1.27
CA PHE A 114 -3.93 8.87 -1.81
C PHE A 114 -4.53 10.25 -2.10
N SER A 115 -4.26 11.26 -1.27
CA SER A 115 -4.92 12.57 -1.32
C SER A 115 -4.65 13.33 -2.60
N ASP A 116 -3.41 13.33 -3.10
CA ASP A 116 -3.04 14.04 -4.33
C ASP A 116 -3.77 13.52 -5.58
N ARG A 117 -4.37 12.33 -5.50
CA ARG A 117 -5.16 11.74 -6.59
C ARG A 117 -6.66 11.99 -6.46
N LEU A 118 -7.14 12.55 -5.35
CA LEU A 118 -8.57 12.80 -5.08
C LEU A 118 -9.06 14.14 -5.67
N VAL A 119 -8.53 14.60 -6.80
CA VAL A 119 -8.68 15.99 -7.32
C VAL A 119 -10.11 16.40 -7.76
N ASP A 120 -11.15 15.62 -7.49
CA ASP A 120 -12.53 16.14 -7.53
C ASP A 120 -12.99 16.43 -6.09
N ALA A 121 -12.80 17.68 -5.66
CA ALA A 121 -13.86 18.31 -4.88
C ALA A 121 -15.05 18.41 -5.84
N GLY A 122 -16.19 17.82 -5.46
CA GLY A 122 -17.38 17.70 -6.32
C GLY A 122 -17.89 19.02 -6.89
#